data_AF-A0A377LWW0-F1
#
_entry.id   AF-A0A377LWW0-F1
#
_cell.length_a   1.000
_cell.length_b   1.000
_cell.length_c   1.000
_cell.angle_alpha   90.00
_cell.angle_beta   90.00
_cell.angle_gamma   90.00
#
_symmetry.space_group_name_H-M   'P 1'
#
loop_
_entity.id
_entity.type
_entity.pdbx_description
1 polymer ?
#
loop_
_entity_poly.entity_id
_entity_poly.type
_entity_poly.pdbx_seq_one_letter_code
_entity_poly.pdbx_strand_id
1 'polypeptide(L)'
;MYALLWYGLFSLVMAFQHQAEWVIFFRFMVGIGLGVELVTIDTYLTEWVPAHLRTRAFAFAFFIQFLSVPAVALMSWWLVPQMWFGLSGWRFVVIAGALASIIIWLVRKGLPESPRWLLQQKRFHEVENRHAGDGEALRQRRTGGFPSPRRAAQRTGFTQGQV
;
A
#
# COMPACT_ATOMS: atom_id res chain seq x y z
N MET A 1 3.09 -2.65 -4.96
CA MET A 1 3.53 -2.72 -6.38
C MET A 1 4.97 -2.25 -6.58
N TYR A 2 5.37 -1.06 -6.15
CA TYR A 2 6.74 -0.57 -6.40
C TYR A 2 7.84 -1.26 -5.58
N ALA A 3 7.50 -1.94 -4.49
CA ALA A 3 8.44 -2.62 -3.61
C ALA A 3 9.24 -3.74 -4.32
N LEU A 4 8.62 -4.53 -5.19
CA LEU A 4 9.32 -5.54 -6.00
C LEU A 4 10.30 -4.92 -7.00
N LEU A 5 9.90 -3.82 -7.62
CA LEU A 5 10.75 -3.07 -8.55
C LEU A 5 11.97 -2.50 -7.83
N TRP A 6 11.75 -1.92 -6.64
CA TRP A 6 12.79 -1.44 -5.74
C TRP A 6 13.76 -2.56 -5.36
N TYR A 7 13.22 -3.68 -4.84
CA TYR A 7 14.02 -4.85 -4.47
C TYR A 7 14.86 -5.36 -5.66
N GLY A 8 14.24 -5.56 -6.83
CA GLY A 8 14.92 -6.07 -8.02
C GLY A 8 16.03 -5.14 -8.52
N LEU A 9 15.74 -3.84 -8.60
CA LEU A 9 16.72 -2.84 -9.07
C LEU A 9 17.93 -2.76 -8.14
N PHE A 10 17.71 -2.61 -6.83
CA PHE A 10 18.82 -2.49 -5.88
C PHE A 10 19.59 -3.81 -5.71
N SER A 11 18.92 -4.95 -5.84
CA SER A 11 19.56 -6.27 -5.84
C SER A 11 20.46 -6.46 -7.07
N LEU A 12 20.02 -6.03 -8.26
CA LEU A 12 20.86 -6.02 -9.46
C LEU A 12 22.08 -5.12 -9.27
N VAL A 13 21.89 -3.87 -8.82
CA VAL A 13 22.99 -2.93 -8.62
C VAL A 13 23.99 -3.46 -7.59
N MET A 14 23.52 -4.09 -6.50
CA MET A 14 24.34 -4.74 -5.49
C MET A 14 25.22 -5.86 -6.09
N ALA A 15 24.67 -6.65 -7.01
CA ALA A 15 25.39 -7.76 -7.64
C ALA A 15 26.61 -7.30 -8.45
N PHE A 16 26.66 -6.05 -8.91
CA PHE A 16 27.82 -5.51 -9.64
C PHE A 16 28.80 -4.74 -8.75
N GLN A 17 28.54 -4.59 -7.44
CA GLN A 17 29.43 -3.87 -6.53
C GLN A 17 30.64 -4.69 -6.10
N HIS A 18 31.82 -4.05 -6.10
CA HIS A 18 33.10 -4.69 -5.78
C HIS A 18 33.64 -4.29 -4.40
N GLN A 19 33.13 -3.21 -3.78
CA GLN A 19 33.53 -2.79 -2.43
C GLN A 19 32.48 -3.22 -1.41
N ALA A 20 32.94 -3.64 -0.23
CA ALA A 20 32.07 -4.16 0.82
C ALA A 20 31.07 -3.10 1.34
N GLU A 21 31.50 -1.84 1.47
CA GLU A 21 30.64 -0.74 1.94
C GLU A 21 29.42 -0.54 1.04
N TRP A 22 29.61 -0.52 -0.28
CA TRP A 22 28.52 -0.40 -1.25
C TRP A 22 27.59 -1.60 -1.21
N VAL A 23 28.13 -2.82 -1.07
CA VAL A 23 27.30 -4.03 -0.92
C VAL A 23 26.40 -3.93 0.32
N ILE A 24 26.92 -3.47 1.46
CA ILE A 24 26.14 -3.29 2.69
C ILE A 24 25.07 -2.20 2.51
N PHE A 25 25.43 -1.07 1.90
CA PHE A 25 24.48 0.01 1.61
C PHE A 25 23.32 -0.47 0.74
N PHE A 26 23.59 -1.17 -0.37
CA PHE A 26 22.53 -1.70 -1.21
C PHE A 26 21.74 -2.82 -0.51
N ARG A 27 22.38 -3.61 0.36
CA ARG A 27 21.68 -4.62 1.16
C ARG A 27 20.67 -3.98 2.12
N PHE A 28 20.99 -2.83 2.70
CA PHE A 28 20.04 -2.04 3.47
C PHE A 28 18.86 -1.58 2.59
N MET A 29 19.13 -1.04 1.40
CA MET A 29 18.08 -0.60 0.46
C MET A 29 17.17 -1.73 0.01
N VAL A 30 17.75 -2.91 -0.29
CA VAL A 30 17.02 -4.13 -0.61
C VAL A 30 16.14 -4.56 0.58
N GLY A 31 16.65 -4.45 1.80
CA GLY A 31 15.91 -4.75 3.03
C GLY A 31 14.65 -3.90 3.21
N ILE A 32 14.71 -2.60 2.88
CA ILE A 32 13.52 -1.73 2.90
C ILE A 32 12.45 -2.24 1.93
N GLY A 33 12.85 -2.55 0.70
CA GLY A 33 11.92 -3.09 -0.31
C GLY A 33 11.28 -4.40 0.13
N LEU A 34 12.08 -5.31 0.71
CA LEU A 34 11.59 -6.59 1.21
C LEU A 34 10.59 -6.41 2.37
N GLY A 35 10.86 -5.49 3.31
CA GLY A 35 9.98 -5.22 4.44
C GLY A 35 8.61 -4.69 4.01
N VAL A 36 8.58 -3.76 3.05
CA VAL A 36 7.32 -3.24 2.48
C VAL A 36 6.55 -4.33 1.76
N GLU A 37 7.24 -5.19 1.02
CA GLU A 37 6.61 -6.28 0.26
C GLU A 37 5.97 -7.33 1.18
N LEU A 38 6.61 -7.70 2.29
CA LEU A 38 6.06 -8.66 3.27
C LEU A 38 4.71 -8.19 3.83
N VAL A 39 4.64 -6.95 4.32
CA VAL A 39 3.40 -6.37 4.86
C VAL A 39 2.32 -6.27 3.78
N THR A 40 2.72 -5.90 2.55
CA THR A 40 1.79 -5.81 1.42
C THR A 40 1.20 -7.19 1.09
N ILE A 41 2.00 -8.25 1.09
CA ILE A 41 1.56 -9.62 0.79
C ILE A 41 0.55 -10.10 1.84
N ASP A 42 0.85 -9.91 3.14
CA ASP A 42 -0.04 -10.36 4.21
C ASP A 42 -1.40 -9.67 4.14
N THR A 43 -1.39 -8.37 3.86
CA THR A 43 -2.62 -7.59 3.68
C THR A 43 -3.42 -8.12 2.48
N TYR A 44 -2.76 -8.31 1.34
CA TYR A 44 -3.39 -8.83 0.12
C TYR A 44 -4.00 -10.22 0.34
N LEU A 45 -3.28 -11.11 1.03
CA LEU A 45 -3.77 -12.45 1.32
C LEU A 45 -5.04 -12.41 2.20
N THR A 46 -5.12 -11.49 3.17
CA THR A 46 -6.30 -11.36 4.04
C THR A 46 -7.53 -10.79 3.33
N GLU A 47 -7.32 -10.04 2.24
CA GLU A 47 -8.42 -9.46 1.45
C GLU A 47 -9.03 -10.48 0.49
N TRP A 48 -8.20 -11.36 -0.07
CA TRP A 48 -8.64 -12.36 -1.05
C TRP A 48 -9.12 -13.67 -0.42
N VAL A 49 -8.64 -14.01 0.77
CA VAL A 49 -8.99 -15.27 1.42
C VAL A 49 -10.22 -15.11 2.33
N PRO A 50 -11.27 -15.94 2.18
CA PRO A 50 -12.43 -15.88 3.05
C PRO A 50 -12.08 -16.26 4.50
N ALA A 51 -12.79 -15.64 5.45
CA ALA A 51 -12.43 -15.67 6.87
C ALA A 51 -12.21 -17.07 7.46
N HIS A 52 -12.95 -18.07 6.98
CA HIS A 52 -12.90 -19.47 7.45
C HIS A 52 -11.71 -20.27 6.90
N LEU A 53 -11.08 -19.85 5.79
CA LEU A 53 -9.92 -20.53 5.20
C LEU A 53 -8.60 -19.80 5.44
N ARG A 54 -8.64 -18.62 6.10
CA ARG A 54 -7.49 -17.75 6.29
C ARG A 54 -6.28 -18.47 6.87
N THR A 55 -6.45 -19.24 7.93
CA THR A 55 -5.35 -19.99 8.57
C THR A 55 -4.73 -21.04 7.64
N ARG A 56 -5.54 -21.76 6.85
CA ARG A 56 -5.02 -22.75 5.88
C ARG A 56 -4.27 -22.07 4.74
N ALA A 57 -4.76 -20.93 4.26
CA ALA A 57 -4.08 -20.17 3.23
C ALA A 57 -2.75 -19.59 3.72
N PHE A 58 -2.70 -19.03 4.93
CA PHE A 58 -1.44 -18.59 5.54
C PHE A 58 -0.47 -19.75 5.74
N ALA A 59 -0.93 -20.91 6.23
CA ALA A 59 -0.08 -22.08 6.39
C ALA A 59 0.55 -22.52 5.05
N PHE A 60 -0.24 -22.53 3.97
CA PHE A 60 0.26 -22.86 2.64
C PHE A 60 1.23 -21.81 2.08
N ALA A 61 0.92 -20.52 2.27
CA ALA A 61 1.80 -19.42 1.87
C ALA A 61 3.15 -19.49 2.60
N PHE A 62 3.13 -19.71 3.92
CA PHE A 62 4.36 -19.90 4.70
C PHE A 62 5.11 -21.17 4.30
N PHE A 63 4.41 -22.26 3.97
CA PHE A 63 5.06 -23.46 3.47
C PHE A 63 5.85 -23.18 2.18
N ILE A 64 5.26 -22.45 1.22
CA ILE A 64 5.96 -22.01 0.01
C ILE A 64 7.11 -21.06 0.35
N GLN A 65 6.89 -20.11 1.26
CA GLN A 65 7.93 -19.20 1.74
C GLN A 65 9.14 -19.97 2.27
N PHE A 66 8.94 -20.97 3.13
CA PHE A 66 10.02 -21.77 3.70
C PHE A 66 10.68 -22.68 2.67
N LEU A 67 9.95 -23.13 1.65
CA LEU A 67 10.52 -23.91 0.54
C LEU A 67 11.54 -23.11 -0.28
N SER A 68 11.46 -21.79 -0.27
CA SER A 68 12.47 -20.94 -0.92
C SER A 68 13.87 -21.07 -0.29
N VAL A 69 13.96 -21.34 1.02
CA VAL A 69 15.24 -21.44 1.74
C VAL A 69 16.10 -22.60 1.21
N PRO A 70 15.62 -23.87 1.18
CA PRO A 70 16.39 -24.96 0.60
C PRO A 70 16.59 -24.79 -0.91
N ALA A 71 15.64 -24.19 -1.64
CA ALA A 71 15.81 -23.92 -3.07
C ALA A 71 17.00 -22.97 -3.32
N VAL A 72 17.11 -21.88 -2.57
CA VAL A 72 18.23 -20.93 -2.65
C VAL A 72 19.53 -21.57 -2.16
N ALA A 73 19.47 -22.42 -1.12
CA ALA A 73 20.64 -23.14 -0.63
C ALA A 73 21.21 -24.11 -1.68
N LEU A 74 20.36 -24.90 -2.34
CA LEU A 74 20.75 -25.79 -3.43
C LEU A 74 21.29 -25.02 -4.63
N MET A 75 20.62 -23.91 -4.99
CA MET A 75 21.09 -23.04 -6.06
C MET A 75 22.46 -22.46 -5.72
N SER A 76 22.66 -21.98 -4.49
CA SER A 76 23.95 -21.45 -4.03
C SER A 76 25.04 -22.52 -4.00
N TRP A 77 24.73 -23.73 -3.55
CA TRP A 77 25.68 -24.84 -3.55
C TRP A 77 26.17 -25.19 -4.96
N TRP A 78 25.30 -25.07 -5.97
CA TRP A 78 25.67 -25.34 -7.36
C TRP A 78 26.37 -24.17 -8.05
N LEU A 79 25.93 -22.92 -7.80
CA LEU A 79 26.42 -21.72 -8.49
C LEU A 79 27.67 -21.10 -7.85
N VAL A 80 27.79 -21.12 -6.52
CA VAL A 80 28.91 -20.48 -5.80
C VAL A 80 30.28 -21.05 -6.19
N PRO A 81 30.45 -22.38 -6.36
CA PRO A 81 31.72 -22.96 -6.81
C PRO A 81 32.09 -22.62 -8.26
N GLN A 82 31.13 -22.14 -9.06
CA GLN A 82 31.36 -21.83 -10.47
C GLN A 82 31.79 -20.36 -10.62
N MET A 83 32.98 -20.15 -11.18
CA MET A 83 33.42 -18.85 -11.65
C MET A 83 33.10 -18.73 -13.13
N TRP A 84 31.95 -18.14 -13.45
CA TRP A 84 31.62 -17.79 -14.83
C TRP A 84 32.06 -16.36 -15.10
N PHE A 85 32.81 -16.15 -16.19
CA PHE A 85 33.27 -14.82 -16.64
C PHE A 85 34.11 -14.02 -15.63
N GLY A 86 34.79 -14.68 -14.69
CA GLY A 86 35.57 -14.01 -13.63
C GLY A 86 34.71 -13.36 -12.53
N LEU A 87 33.40 -13.61 -12.53
CA LEU A 87 32.45 -13.17 -11.52
C LEU A 87 32.23 -14.29 -10.50
N SER A 88 32.22 -13.92 -9.23
CA SER A 88 31.93 -14.84 -8.13
C SER A 88 30.49 -15.37 -8.18
N GLY A 89 30.31 -16.68 -8.06
CA GLY A 89 29.02 -17.38 -8.20
C GLY A 89 27.85 -16.81 -7.37
N TRP A 90 28.13 -16.22 -6.19
CA TRP A 90 27.09 -15.57 -5.37
C TRP A 90 26.39 -14.41 -6.08
N ARG A 91 27.07 -13.71 -7.01
CA ARG A 91 26.46 -12.61 -7.79
C ARG A 91 25.34 -13.13 -8.68
N PHE A 92 25.52 -14.31 -9.28
CA PHE A 92 24.48 -14.94 -10.08
C PHE A 92 23.27 -15.37 -9.26
N VAL A 93 23.48 -15.77 -8.00
CA VAL A 93 22.37 -16.06 -7.07
C VAL A 93 21.54 -14.80 -6.80
N VAL A 94 22.21 -13.66 -6.58
CA VAL A 94 21.55 -12.36 -6.37
C VAL A 94 20.82 -11.90 -7.64
N ILE A 95 21.45 -12.01 -8.81
CA ILE A 95 20.85 -11.64 -10.10
C ILE A 95 19.63 -12.51 -10.39
N ALA A 96 19.69 -13.82 -10.14
CA ALA A 96 18.56 -14.72 -10.32
C ALA A 96 17.37 -14.31 -9.43
N GLY A 97 17.62 -13.99 -8.16
CA GLY A 97 16.59 -13.48 -7.25
C GLY A 97 16.02 -12.13 -7.68
N ALA A 98 16.86 -11.24 -8.18
CA ALA A 98 16.43 -9.94 -8.70
C ALA A 98 15.55 -10.09 -9.95
N LEU A 99 15.93 -10.97 -10.88
CA LEU A 99 15.16 -11.26 -12.08
C LEU A 99 13.80 -11.87 -11.73
N ALA A 100 13.76 -12.83 -10.81
CA ALA A 100 12.51 -13.43 -10.32
C ALA A 100 11.56 -12.36 -9.75
N SER A 101 12.09 -11.39 -8.99
CA SER A 101 11.28 -10.29 -8.44
C SER A 101 10.66 -9.39 -9.53
N ILE A 102 11.40 -9.11 -10.60
CA ILE A 102 10.92 -8.31 -11.74
C ILE A 102 9.84 -9.07 -12.50
N ILE A 103 10.01 -10.39 -12.70
CA ILE A 103 8.99 -11.24 -13.33
C ILE A 103 7.70 -11.24 -12.49
N ILE A 104 7.81 -11.41 -11.17
CA ILE A 104 6.63 -11.37 -10.28
C ILE A 104 5.98 -9.99 -10.32
N TRP A 105 6.76 -8.91 -10.38
CA TRP A 105 6.22 -7.56 -10.53
C TRP A 105 5.41 -7.40 -11.82
N LEU A 106 5.91 -7.91 -12.96
CA LEU A 106 5.19 -7.90 -14.23
C LEU A 106 3.87 -8.67 -14.15
N VAL A 107 3.88 -9.85 -13.54
CA VAL A 107 2.66 -10.65 -13.32
C VAL A 107 1.67 -9.89 -12.43
N ARG A 108 2.14 -9.27 -11.34
CA ARG A 108 1.30 -8.50 -10.41
C ARG A 108 0.69 -7.25 -11.02
N LYS A 109 1.34 -6.65 -12.02
CA LYS A 109 0.76 -5.53 -12.77
C LYS A 109 -0.53 -5.89 -13.49
N GLY A 110 -0.74 -7.17 -13.81
CA GLY A 110 -1.96 -7.67 -14.46
C GLY A 110 -3.06 -8.09 -13.48
N LEU A 111 -2.83 -8.10 -12.17
CA LEU A 111 -3.88 -8.45 -11.21
C LEU A 111 -4.85 -7.28 -11.02
N PRO A 112 -6.18 -7.51 -11.16
CA PRO A 112 -7.18 -6.49 -10.83
C PRO A 112 -7.06 -6.13 -9.35
N GLU A 113 -7.27 -4.85 -9.04
CA GLU A 113 -7.22 -4.35 -7.67
C GLU A 113 -8.20 -5.09 -6.75
N SER A 114 -7.87 -5.13 -5.46
CA SER A 114 -8.62 -5.84 -4.43
C SER A 114 -10.12 -5.53 -4.50
N PRO A 115 -11.00 -6.56 -4.54
CA PRO A 115 -12.45 -6.37 -4.52
C PRO A 115 -12.93 -5.57 -3.29
N ARG A 116 -12.23 -5.68 -2.16
CA ARG A 116 -12.57 -4.95 -0.93
C ARG A 116 -12.23 -3.47 -1.02
N TRP A 117 -11.12 -3.14 -1.69
CA TRP A 117 -10.73 -1.75 -1.95
C TRP A 117 -11.74 -1.06 -2.87
N LEU A 118 -12.18 -1.75 -3.93
CA LEU A 118 -13.24 -1.26 -4.83
C LEU A 118 -14.57 -1.01 -4.09
N LEU A 119 -14.93 -1.87 -3.13
CA LEU A 119 -16.11 -1.70 -2.29
C LEU A 119 -15.98 -0.54 -1.30
N GLN A 120 -14.79 -0.34 -0.72
CA GLN A 120 -14.53 0.82 0.15
C GLN A 120 -14.58 2.13 -0.64
N GLN A 121 -13.92 2.21 -1.80
CA GLN A 121 -13.96 3.41 -2.63
C GLN A 121 -15.38 3.79 -3.04
N LYS A 122 -16.22 2.82 -3.45
CA LYS A 122 -17.62 3.11 -3.76
C LYS A 122 -18.37 3.70 -2.57
N ARG A 123 -18.17 3.15 -1.36
CA ARG A 123 -18.81 3.69 -0.14
C ARG A 123 -18.28 5.08 0.25
N PHE A 124 -16.99 5.34 0.10
CA PHE A 124 -16.43 6.68 0.34
C PHE A 124 -17.04 7.71 -0.62
N HIS A 125 -17.14 7.37 -1.90
CA HIS A 125 -17.72 8.25 -2.91
C HIS A 125 -19.23 8.49 -2.70
N GLU A 126 -19.95 7.49 -2.18
CA GLU A 126 -21.37 7.59 -1.84
C GLU A 126 -21.61 8.48 -0.60
N VAL A 127 -20.73 8.39 0.41
CA VAL A 127 -20.78 9.23 1.61
C VAL A 127 -20.39 10.68 1.29
N GLU A 128 -19.40 10.90 0.44
CA GLU A 128 -19.00 12.24 0.01
C GLU A 128 -20.11 12.95 -0.80
N ASN A 129 -20.76 12.24 -1.73
CA ASN A 129 -21.91 12.79 -2.46
C ASN A 129 -23.08 13.15 -1.53
N ARG A 130 -23.31 12.37 -0.47
CA ARG A 130 -24.38 12.65 0.50
C ARG A 130 -24.08 13.90 1.33
N HIS A 131 -22.84 14.06 1.79
CA HIS A 131 -22.43 15.24 2.56
C HIS A 131 -22.33 16.51 1.71
N ALA A 132 -21.97 16.39 0.42
CA ALA A 132 -22.02 17.52 -0.52
C ALA A 132 -23.46 18.05 -0.68
N GLY A 133 -24.45 17.16 -0.83
CA GLY A 133 -25.87 17.53 -0.90
C GLY A 133 -26.41 18.14 0.40
N ASP A 134 -26.02 17.60 1.56
CA ASP A 134 -26.43 18.12 2.87
C ASP A 134 -25.80 19.49 3.17
N GLY A 135 -24.55 19.71 2.75
CA GLY A 135 -23.84 20.99 2.91
C GLY A 135 -24.49 22.14 2.14
N GLU A 136 -24.99 21.87 0.92
CA GLU A 136 -25.73 22.85 0.12
C GLU A 136 -27.12 23.15 0.71
N ALA A 137 -27.83 22.12 1.20
CA ALA A 137 -29.14 22.28 1.86
C ALA A 137 -29.05 23.10 3.17
N LEU A 138 -27.99 22.89 3.96
CA LEU A 138 -27.72 23.67 5.17
C LEU A 138 -27.30 25.11 4.83
N ARG A 139 -26.57 25.34 3.73
CA ARG A 139 -26.23 26.69 3.24
C ARG A 139 -27.47 27.47 2.82
N GLN A 140 -28.38 26.85 2.07
CA GLN A 140 -29.65 27.48 1.66
C GLN A 140 -30.52 27.86 2.86
N ARG A 141 -30.62 26.99 3.88
CA ARG A 141 -31.32 27.29 5.13
C ARG A 141 -30.68 28.46 5.90
N ARG A 142 -29.36 28.61 5.86
CA ARG A 142 -28.65 29.69 6.56
C ARG A 142 -28.80 31.05 5.87
N THR A 143 -28.97 31.08 4.56
CA THR A 143 -29.30 32.30 3.78
C THR A 143 -30.79 32.67 3.81
N GLY A 144 -31.67 31.76 4.26
CA GLY A 144 -33.13 31.90 4.18
C GLY A 144 -33.84 32.62 5.33
N GLY A 145 -33.15 33.17 6.34
CA GLY A 145 -33.84 33.99 7.33
C GLY A 145 -33.14 34.15 8.67
N PHE A 146 -32.50 35.30 8.86
CA PHE A 146 -32.38 35.91 10.18
C PHE A 146 -33.31 37.13 10.22
N PRO A 147 -34.41 37.12 10.98
CA PRO A 147 -35.11 38.35 11.29
C PRO A 147 -34.18 39.17 12.18
N SER A 148 -33.75 40.34 11.69
CA SER A 148 -32.93 41.27 12.47
C SER A 148 -33.64 41.61 13.80
N PRO A 149 -32.94 41.62 14.96
CA PRO A 149 -33.53 41.88 16.28
C PRO A 149 -34.13 43.29 16.49
N ARG A 150 -34.21 44.14 15.45
CA ARG A 150 -34.54 45.56 15.57
C ARG A 150 -36.03 45.89 15.74
N ARG A 151 -36.95 44.92 15.69
CA ARG A 151 -38.40 45.19 15.81
C ARG A 151 -38.99 45.01 17.21
N ALA A 152 -38.24 44.50 18.19
CA ALA A 152 -38.76 44.33 19.55
C ALA A 152 -38.73 45.62 20.40
N ALA A 153 -37.94 46.63 20.02
CA ALA A 153 -37.73 47.83 20.83
C ALA A 153 -38.68 49.01 20.52
N GLN A 154 -39.60 48.89 19.55
CA GLN A 154 -40.48 49.99 19.14
C GLN A 154 -41.94 49.87 19.64
N ARG A 155 -42.29 48.84 20.42
CA ARG A 155 -43.67 48.63 20.90
C ARG A 155 -43.95 49.09 22.33
N THR A 156 -43.00 49.71 23.03
CA THR A 156 -43.16 50.13 24.43
C THR A 156 -43.22 51.64 24.67
N GLY A 157 -43.39 52.45 23.63
CA GLY A 157 -43.68 53.88 23.77
C GLY A 157 -45.08 54.19 23.24
N PHE A 158 -45.87 54.92 24.04
CA PHE A 158 -47.22 55.47 23.77
C PHE A 158 -48.42 54.75 24.37
N THR A 159 -48.56 54.87 25.70
CA THR A 159 -49.86 55.17 26.34
C THR A 159 -49.65 56.05 27.59
N GLN A 160 -49.41 57.35 27.38
CA GLN A 160 -49.67 58.35 28.42
C GLN A 160 -50.18 59.62 27.73
N GLY A 161 -51.38 60.08 28.11
CA GLY A 161 -51.93 61.37 27.69
C GLY A 161 -53.37 61.32 27.18
N GLN A 162 -54.34 61.02 28.06
CA GLN A 162 -55.70 61.55 27.96
C GLN A 162 -56.20 61.86 29.38
N VAL A 163 -56.04 63.13 29.78
CA VAL A 163 -56.96 63.92 30.60
C VAL A 163 -56.88 65.35 30.06
#